data_AF-A0A9I9E7K7-F1
#
_entry.id   AF-A0A9I9E7K7-F1
#
_cell.length_a   1.000
_cell.length_b   1.000
_cell.length_c   1.000
_cell.angle_alpha   90.00
_cell.angle_beta   90.00
_cell.angle_gamma   90.00
#
_symmetry.space_group_name_H-M   'P 1'
#
loop_
_entity.id
_entity.type
_entity.pdbx_description
1 polymer ?
#
loop_
_entity_poly.entity_id
_entity_poly.type
_entity_poly.pdbx_seq_one_letter_code
_entity_poly.pdbx_strand_id
1 'polypeptide(L)' 'MSTDRSISKEIVDKARTNLGFNISYQKAWRTKEHMVKILHGDTIESHALIPRFFDKLVESNNLKYYFTPKCE' A
#
# COMPACT_ATOMS: atom_id res chain seq x y z
N MET A 1 9.92 8.27 -13.35
CA MET A 1 8.56 7.67 -13.22
C MET A 1 8.23 6.93 -14.51
N SER A 2 8.27 5.59 -14.54
CA SER A 2 8.08 4.81 -15.79
C SER A 2 7.57 3.37 -15.56
N THR A 3 7.90 2.77 -14.41
CA THR A 3 7.48 1.41 -13.99
C THR A 3 5.97 1.22 -13.89
N ASP A 4 5.24 2.31 -13.71
CA ASP A 4 3.82 2.31 -13.42
C ASP A 4 2.96 2.00 -14.67
N ARG A 5 3.45 2.49 -15.82
CA ARG A 5 2.82 2.29 -17.13
C ARG A 5 3.16 0.93 -17.72
N SER A 6 4.35 0.38 -17.42
CA SER A 6 4.77 -0.93 -17.95
C SER A 6 3.94 -2.05 -17.35
N ILE A 7 3.72 -2.06 -16.03
CA ILE A 7 2.94 -3.12 -15.35
C ILE A 7 1.49 -3.15 -15.87
N SER A 8 0.86 -1.99 -16.01
CA SER A 8 -0.52 -1.92 -16.52
C SER A 8 -0.63 -2.44 -17.96
N LYS A 9 0.38 -2.18 -18.80
CA LYS A 9 0.43 -2.75 -20.17
C LYS A 9 0.63 -4.26 -20.15
N GLU A 10 1.54 -4.76 -19.32
CA GLU A 10 1.75 -6.20 -19.16
C GLU A 10 0.47 -6.93 -18.73
N ILE A 11 -0.35 -6.32 -17.86
CA ILE A 11 -1.64 -6.87 -17.47
C ILE A 11 -2.60 -6.93 -18.67
N VAL A 12 -2.66 -5.89 -19.51
CA VAL A 12 -3.47 -5.89 -20.75
C VAL A 12 -2.99 -6.99 -21.69
N ASP A 13 -1.68 -7.07 -21.93
CA ASP A 13 -1.09 -8.01 -22.87
C ASP A 13 -1.32 -9.46 -22.40
N LYS A 14 -1.05 -9.76 -21.12
CA LYS A 14 -1.30 -11.10 -20.55
C LYS A 14 -2.78 -11.47 -20.55
N ALA A 15 -3.69 -10.52 -20.27
CA ALA A 15 -5.12 -10.79 -20.35
C ALA A 15 -5.54 -11.15 -21.78
N ARG A 16 -4.95 -10.48 -22.78
CA ARG A 16 -5.23 -10.74 -24.19
C ARG A 16 -4.61 -12.05 -24.68
N THR A 17 -3.36 -12.34 -24.32
CA THR A 17 -2.64 -13.52 -24.83
C THR A 17 -2.99 -14.79 -24.08
N ASN A 18 -3.13 -14.73 -22.76
CA ASN A 18 -3.27 -15.93 -21.93
C ASN A 18 -4.73 -16.27 -21.64
N LEU A 19 -5.60 -15.25 -21.54
CA LEU A 19 -7.00 -15.42 -21.17
C LEU A 19 -7.98 -15.09 -22.31
N GLY A 20 -7.49 -14.53 -23.42
CA GLY A 20 -8.33 -14.13 -24.55
C GLY A 20 -9.24 -12.92 -24.28
N PHE A 21 -9.09 -12.24 -23.15
CA PHE A 21 -9.91 -11.08 -22.79
C PHE A 21 -9.25 -9.78 -23.24
N ASN A 22 -10.05 -8.89 -23.83
CA ASN A 22 -9.62 -7.53 -24.07
C ASN A 22 -10.03 -6.64 -22.90
N ILE A 23 -9.06 -6.11 -22.17
CA ILE A 23 -9.30 -5.22 -21.04
C ILE A 23 -8.79 -3.82 -21.34
N SER A 24 -9.53 -2.80 -20.91
CA SER A 24 -9.08 -1.42 -21.06
C SER A 24 -7.89 -1.15 -20.14
N TYR A 25 -7.02 -0.24 -20.57
CA TYR A 25 -5.88 0.20 -19.76
C TYR A 25 -6.30 0.69 -18.36
N GLN A 26 -7.43 1.40 -18.26
CA GLN A 26 -7.97 1.86 -16.96
C GLN A 26 -8.33 0.70 -16.02
N LYS A 27 -8.86 -0.42 -16.55
CA LYS A 27 -9.13 -1.61 -15.74
C LYS A 27 -7.83 -2.26 -15.29
N ALA A 28 -6.86 -2.42 -16.19
CA ALA A 28 -5.54 -2.95 -15.85
C ALA A 28 -4.82 -2.11 -14.78
N TRP A 29 -4.92 -0.78 -14.89
CA TRP A 29 -4.43 0.17 -13.88
C TRP A 29 -5.08 -0.07 -12.51
N ARG A 30 -6.41 -0.19 -12.45
CA ARG A 30 -7.12 -0.46 -11.20
C ARG A 30 -6.75 -1.82 -10.59
N THR A 31 -6.57 -2.84 -11.42
CA THR A 31 -6.09 -4.15 -10.96
C THR A 31 -4.71 -4.04 -10.33
N LYS A 32 -3.78 -3.31 -10.96
CA LYS A 32 -2.46 -3.04 -10.40
C LYS A 32 -2.55 -2.33 -9.04
N GLU A 33 -3.31 -1.23 -8.95
CA GLU A 33 -3.51 -0.50 -7.68
C GLU A 33 -4.06 -1.40 -6.58
N HIS A 34 -5.02 -2.27 -6.93
CA HIS A 34 -5.57 -3.23 -5.98
C HIS A 34 -4.54 -4.25 -5.51
N MET A 35 -3.71 -4.79 -6.41
CA MET A 35 -2.62 -5.71 -6.04
C MET A 35 -1.57 -5.04 -5.16
N VAL A 36 -1.23 -3.77 -5.44
CA VAL A 36 -0.30 -2.99 -4.60
C VAL A 36 -0.84 -2.85 -3.18
N LYS A 37 -2.14 -2.56 -3.02
CA LYS A 37 -2.79 -2.51 -1.71
C LYS A 37 -2.77 -3.85 -0.97
N ILE A 38 -2.93 -4.97 -1.68
CA ILE A 38 -2.85 -6.31 -1.06
C ILE A 38 -1.43 -6.60 -0.58
N LEU A 39 -0.41 -6.26 -1.39
CA LEU A 39 0.99 -6.56 -1.09
C LEU A 39 1.59 -5.67 0.01
N HIS A 40 1.24 -4.39 0.01
CA HIS A 40 1.85 -3.39 0.89
C HIS A 40 0.93 -2.92 2.02
N GLY A 41 -0.30 -3.42 2.06
CA GLY A 41 -1.34 -2.91 2.93
C GLY A 41 -2.00 -1.65 2.36
N ASP A 42 -3.20 -1.35 2.85
CA ASP A 42 -3.86 -0.09 2.51
C ASP A 42 -3.23 1.06 3.30
N THR A 43 -2.90 2.15 2.61
CA THR A 43 -2.28 3.33 3.21
C THR A 43 -3.18 3.96 4.28
N ILE A 44 -4.49 4.01 4.08
CA ILE A 44 -5.45 4.58 5.03
C ILE A 44 -5.51 3.71 6.28
N GLU A 45 -5.63 2.39 6.11
CA GLU A 45 -5.62 1.46 7.24
C GLU A 45 -4.29 1.53 8.01
N SER A 46 -3.17 1.57 7.28
CA SER A 46 -1.84 1.70 7.87
C SER A 46 -1.71 2.99 8.68
N HIS A 47 -2.19 4.13 8.15
CA HIS A 47 -2.20 5.41 8.87
C HIS A 47 -3.11 5.38 10.11
N ALA A 48 -4.26 4.70 10.05
CA ALA A 48 -5.15 4.56 11.19
C ALA A 48 -4.53 3.74 12.35
N LEU A 49 -3.56 2.88 12.05
CA LEU A 49 -2.85 2.07 13.05
C LEU A 49 -1.67 2.81 13.71
N ILE A 50 -1.22 3.94 13.15
CA ILE A 50 -0.08 4.71 13.68
C ILE A 50 -0.26 5.08 15.16
N PRO A 51 -1.41 5.62 15.62
CA PRO A 51 -1.59 5.95 17.04
C PRO A 51 -1.45 4.72 17.96
N ARG A 52 -2.09 3.60 17.60
CA ARG A 52 -2.03 2.35 18.40
C ARG A 52 -0.62 1.76 18.44
N PHE A 53 0.15 1.93 17.36
CA PHE A 53 1.54 1.53 17.32
C PHE A 53 2.38 2.35 18.32
N PHE A 54 2.14 3.66 18.41
CA PHE A 54 2.79 4.50 19.42
C PHE A 54 2.38 4.13 20.85
N ASP A 55 1.11 3.83 21.10
CA ASP A 55 0.65 3.39 22.43
C ASP A 55 1.45 2.15 22.89
N LYS A 56 1.56 1.14 22.02
CA LYS A 56 2.34 -0.07 22.30
C LYS A 56 3.84 0.19 22.45
N LEU A 57 4.39 1.14 21.69
CA LEU A 57 5.80 1.50 21.81
C LEU A 57 6.10 2.16 23.15
N VAL A 58 5.21 3.04 23.63
CA VAL A 58 5.29 3.64 24.97
C VAL A 58 5.19 2.57 26.05
N GLU A 59 4.23 1.64 25.94
CA GLU A 59 4.09 0.50 26.86
C GLU A 59 5.33 -0.41 26.88
N SER A 60 5.98 -0.62 25.73
CA SER A 60 7.20 -1.44 25.62
C SER A 60 8.44 -0.78 26.24
N ASN A 61 8.32 0.47 26.73
CA ASN A 61 9.37 1.26 27.36
C ASN A 61 10.63 1.51 26.50
N ASN A 62 10.61 1.11 25.22
CA ASN A 62 11.73 1.28 24.28
C ASN A 62 11.95 2.73 23.84
N LEU A 63 11.00 3.63 24.11
CA LEU A 63 11.06 5.02 23.64
C LEU A 63 10.96 6.07 24.75
N LYS A 64 11.17 5.68 26.02
CA LYS A 64 11.14 6.61 27.17
C LYS A 64 12.14 7.77 27.05
N TYR A 65 13.21 7.58 26.27
CA TYR A 65 14.23 8.60 25.98
C TYR A 65 13.91 9.50 24.77
N TYR A 66 12.95 9.12 23.92
CA TYR A 66 12.62 9.82 22.68
C TYR A 66 11.29 10.59 22.74
N PHE A 67 10.41 10.24 23.69
CA PHE A 67 9.19 11.00 23.96
C PHE A 67 9.33 11.75 25.28
N THR A 68 9.51 13.07 25.20
CA THR A 68 9.38 13.95 26.36
C THR A 68 7.91 14.02 26.77
N PRO A 69 7.57 13.76 28.05
CA PRO A 69 6.22 14.00 28.52
C PRO A 69 5.87 15.48 28.32
N LYS A 70 4.65 15.75 27.83
CA LYS A 70 4.14 17.12 27.82
C LYS A 70 4.09 17.59 29.27
N CYS A 71 4.84 18.66 29.58
CA CYS A 71 4.63 19.40 30.82
C CYS A 71 3.23 20.03 30.74
N GLU A 72 2.41 19.77 31.76
CA GLU A 72 1.16 20.50 32.01
C GLU A 72 1.44 21.90 32.54
#